data_AF-J0CRB7-F1
#
_entry.id   AF-J0CRB7-F1
#
_cell.length_a   1.000
_cell.length_b   1.000
_cell.length_c   1.000
_cell.angle_alpha   90.00
_cell.angle_beta   90.00
_cell.angle_gamma   90.00
#
_symmetry.space_group_name_H-M   'P 1'
#
loop_
_entity.id
_entity.type
_entity.pdbx_description
1 polymer ?
#
loop_
_entity_poly.entity_id
_entity_poly.type
_entity_poly.pdbx_seq_one_letter_code
_entity_poly.pdbx_strand_id
1 'polypeptide(L)'
;MSSSDLSLLSGCMSLAAVGRGVDELEGDETIQLKVGNRLYRVSKSRLSLRSPFFRGLFQLLKVGEGDRTPISLEVKEPEWLAYLWFIHADPLAWDIFSTSPASTEKCARLLGLVLAAQLFLAVEVAQWAVDEALGMLTQPGRAFYVDAELARLLLSVASCYRGSADCTITTICQDVVCDALHPNRPGELSEDPIRALEAARGNNFVLAHIYFYILLKGQNYDWKRDIRMRPVDRVRLLCGNCSLLHQKSGARRTFPELTHSRPASSSPSGVAQGRWAALWATYPLLSSLNFAAKNVLQAAYRAPRRQVTAPWGPVMDARIATARGELWEHFDEQLWDLGL
;
A
#
# COMPACT_ATOMS: atom_id res chain seq x y z
N MET A 1 -14.36 -7.74 -4.21
CA MET A 1 -14.02 -8.92 -3.39
C MET A 1 -14.96 -10.06 -3.74
N SER A 2 -14.46 -11.14 -4.31
CA SER A 2 -15.27 -12.31 -4.65
C SER A 2 -15.46 -13.20 -3.42
N SER A 3 -16.62 -13.85 -3.29
CA SER A 3 -16.94 -14.76 -2.17
C SER A 3 -16.00 -15.98 -2.09
N SER A 4 -15.21 -16.24 -3.13
CA SER A 4 -14.33 -17.39 -3.26
C SER A 4 -13.02 -17.21 -2.48
N ASP A 5 -12.55 -15.98 -2.28
CA ASP A 5 -11.21 -15.72 -1.71
C ASP A 5 -11.20 -15.70 -0.17
N LEU A 6 -12.38 -15.53 0.44
CA LEU A 6 -12.58 -15.74 1.89
C LEU A 6 -12.44 -17.21 2.27
N SER A 7 -12.55 -18.17 1.34
CA SER A 7 -12.49 -19.60 1.65
C SER A 7 -11.07 -20.09 2.00
N LEU A 8 -10.02 -19.52 1.38
CA LEU A 8 -8.63 -19.83 1.72
C LEU A 8 -8.20 -19.19 3.04
N LEU A 9 -8.75 -18.02 3.37
CA LEU A 9 -8.62 -17.42 4.70
C LEU A 9 -9.41 -18.22 5.75
N SER A 10 -10.60 -18.71 5.41
CA SER A 10 -11.43 -19.53 6.28
C SER A 10 -10.79 -20.88 6.59
N GLY A 11 -10.07 -21.51 5.66
CA GLY A 11 -9.47 -22.84 5.85
C GLY A 11 -8.44 -22.91 6.98
N CYS A 12 -7.58 -21.91 7.13
CA CYS A 12 -6.59 -21.85 8.21
C CYS A 12 -7.09 -21.09 9.46
N MET A 13 -8.09 -20.22 9.32
CA MET A 13 -8.65 -19.45 10.44
C MET A 13 -9.84 -20.13 11.14
N SER A 14 -10.39 -21.22 10.58
CA SER A 14 -11.50 -21.97 11.18
C SER A 14 -11.14 -22.69 12.49
N LEU A 15 -9.89 -22.62 12.95
CA LEU A 15 -9.47 -23.08 14.27
C LEU A 15 -9.57 -21.99 15.37
N ALA A 16 -9.81 -20.72 15.02
CA ALA A 16 -9.96 -19.63 15.99
C ALA A 16 -11.42 -19.24 16.27
N ALA A 17 -12.38 -19.77 15.50
CA ALA A 17 -13.80 -19.47 15.66
C ALA A 17 -14.61 -20.75 15.86
N VAL A 18 -15.33 -20.81 16.98
CA VAL A 18 -16.26 -21.87 17.40
C VAL A 18 -15.56 -23.10 18.02
N GLY A 19 -15.41 -23.03 19.34
CA GLY A 19 -14.93 -24.15 20.15
C GLY A 19 -15.88 -25.34 20.12
N ARG A 20 -15.36 -26.50 19.72
CA ARG A 20 -15.74 -27.79 20.28
C ARG A 20 -14.48 -28.47 20.76
N GLY A 21 -14.51 -28.85 22.04
CA GLY A 21 -13.37 -29.28 22.82
C GLY A 21 -12.59 -30.43 22.20
N VAL A 22 -11.27 -30.26 22.15
CA VAL A 22 -10.31 -31.34 22.11
C VAL A 22 -9.25 -30.97 23.14
N ASP A 23 -9.25 -31.79 24.19
CA ASP A 23 -8.36 -31.97 25.34
C ASP A 23 -7.21 -30.98 25.59
N GLU A 24 -7.28 -30.42 26.80
CA GLU A 24 -6.30 -29.61 27.53
C GLU A 24 -4.94 -30.32 27.63
N LEU A 25 -4.01 -29.96 26.76
CA LEU A 25 -2.62 -29.83 27.16
C LEU A 25 -2.53 -28.61 28.08
N GLU A 26 -2.01 -28.81 29.30
CA GLU A 26 -1.80 -27.81 30.35
C GLU A 26 -1.52 -26.39 29.81
N GLY A 27 -2.58 -25.57 29.80
CA GLY A 27 -2.57 -24.24 30.39
C GLY A 27 -2.08 -23.06 29.57
N ASP A 28 -2.17 -23.05 28.24
CA ASP A 28 -1.92 -21.79 27.51
C ASP A 28 -3.09 -20.82 27.77
N GLU A 29 -2.89 -19.92 28.73
CA GLU A 29 -3.89 -18.93 29.12
C GLU A 29 -4.37 -18.16 27.89
N THR A 30 -5.69 -18.15 27.68
CA THR A 30 -6.30 -17.41 26.59
C THR A 30 -6.87 -16.08 27.08
N ILE A 31 -6.95 -15.10 26.20
CA ILE A 31 -7.62 -13.82 26.44
C ILE A 31 -8.69 -13.55 25.37
N GLN A 32 -9.77 -12.86 25.75
CA GLN A 32 -10.77 -12.37 24.81
C GLN A 32 -10.48 -10.92 24.42
N LEU A 33 -10.32 -10.69 23.12
CA LEU A 33 -10.07 -9.39 22.52
C LEU A 33 -11.25 -9.00 21.63
N LYS A 34 -11.78 -7.80 21.80
CA LYS A 34 -12.87 -7.26 20.98
C LYS A 34 -12.29 -6.33 19.92
N VAL A 35 -12.51 -6.64 18.64
CA VAL A 35 -12.11 -5.82 17.50
C VAL A 35 -13.36 -5.49 16.69
N GLY A 36 -13.76 -4.22 16.71
CA GLY A 36 -15.07 -3.80 16.20
C GLY A 36 -16.20 -4.56 16.89
N ASN A 37 -16.98 -5.32 16.13
CA ASN A 37 -18.12 -6.10 16.63
C ASN A 37 -17.82 -7.58 16.86
N ARG A 38 -16.55 -7.99 16.75
CA ARG A 38 -16.14 -9.41 16.85
C ARG A 38 -15.27 -9.65 18.07
N LEU A 39 -15.41 -10.85 18.64
CA LEU A 39 -14.61 -11.34 19.76
C LEU A 39 -13.63 -12.39 19.24
N TYR A 40 -12.38 -12.26 19.64
CA TYR A 40 -11.29 -13.17 19.29
C TYR A 40 -10.73 -13.77 20.57
N ARG A 41 -10.60 -15.10 20.61
CA ARG A 41 -9.93 -15.81 21.69
C ARG A 41 -8.51 -16.15 21.25
N VAL A 42 -7.52 -15.61 21.93
CA VAL A 42 -6.11 -15.70 21.52
C VAL A 42 -5.25 -16.12 22.71
N SER A 43 -4.20 -16.89 22.43
CA SER A 43 -3.19 -17.27 23.43
C SER A 43 -2.40 -16.05 23.92
N LYS A 44 -2.30 -15.89 25.24
CA LYS A 44 -1.48 -14.84 25.87
C LYS A 44 0.01 -15.05 25.59
N SER A 45 0.48 -16.31 25.56
CA SER A 45 1.89 -16.61 25.33
C SER A 45 2.32 -16.20 23.92
N ARG A 46 1.51 -16.49 22.89
CA ARG A 46 1.79 -16.09 21.50
C ARG A 46 1.84 -14.58 21.33
N LEU A 47 0.89 -13.86 21.92
CA LEU A 47 0.86 -12.39 21.87
C LEU A 47 2.07 -11.78 22.59
N SER A 48 2.42 -12.26 23.78
CA SER A 48 3.55 -11.77 24.59
C SER A 48 4.91 -12.04 23.96
N LEU A 49 5.02 -13.14 23.21
CA LEU A 49 6.24 -13.50 22.51
C LEU A 49 6.56 -12.51 21.38
N ARG A 50 5.52 -12.02 20.70
CA ARG A 50 5.66 -11.20 19.49
C ARG A 50 5.42 -9.70 19.70
N SER A 51 4.86 -9.30 20.84
CA SER A 51 4.56 -7.90 21.14
C SER A 51 4.95 -7.53 22.57
N PRO A 52 5.83 -6.53 22.75
CA PRO A 52 6.11 -5.93 24.06
C PRO A 52 4.87 -5.29 24.70
N PHE A 53 3.97 -4.71 23.89
CA PHE A 53 2.72 -4.13 24.37
C PHE A 53 1.87 -5.19 25.09
N PHE A 54 1.61 -6.33 24.46
CA PHE A 54 0.80 -7.38 25.08
C PHE A 54 1.50 -8.01 26.28
N ARG A 55 2.83 -8.18 26.23
CA ARG A 55 3.61 -8.64 27.38
C ARG A 55 3.44 -7.72 28.59
N GLY A 56 3.57 -6.41 28.39
CA GLY A 56 3.37 -5.41 29.45
C GLY A 56 1.92 -5.37 29.94
N LEU A 57 0.96 -5.42 29.02
CA LEU A 57 -0.46 -5.46 29.34
C LEU A 57 -0.79 -6.65 30.26
N PHE A 58 -0.31 -7.85 29.95
CA PHE A 58 -0.61 -9.03 30.74
C PHE A 58 0.12 -9.09 32.08
N GLN A 59 1.25 -8.40 32.23
CA GLN A 59 1.90 -8.22 33.53
C GLN A 59 1.09 -7.31 34.46
N LEU A 60 0.34 -6.37 33.91
CA LEU A 60 -0.51 -5.44 34.67
C LEU A 60 -1.86 -6.06 35.05
N LEU A 61 -2.39 -6.96 34.23
CA LEU A 61 -3.62 -7.69 34.53
C LEU A 61 -3.35 -8.69 35.66
N LYS A 62 -3.98 -8.51 36.81
CA LYS A 62 -3.88 -9.45 37.93
C LYS A 62 -4.40 -10.83 37.51
N VAL A 63 -3.72 -11.86 38.00
CA VAL A 63 -4.15 -13.26 37.86
C VAL A 63 -5.57 -13.39 38.42
N GLY A 64 -6.55 -13.69 37.57
CA GLY A 64 -7.96 -13.89 37.94
C GLY A 64 -8.95 -12.76 37.54
N GLU A 65 -8.49 -11.57 37.15
CA GLU A 65 -9.37 -10.48 36.68
C GLU A 65 -9.59 -10.47 35.15
N GLY A 66 -8.63 -11.00 34.39
CA GLY A 66 -8.60 -10.91 32.92
C GLY A 66 -9.63 -11.78 32.17
N ASP A 67 -10.32 -12.70 32.83
CA ASP A 67 -11.18 -13.68 32.13
C ASP A 67 -12.61 -13.21 31.86
N ARG A 68 -13.06 -12.12 32.49
CA ARG A 68 -14.48 -11.74 32.45
C ARG A 68 -14.84 -10.61 31.48
N THR A 69 -13.90 -9.73 31.14
CA THR A 69 -14.19 -8.56 30.30
C THR A 69 -13.29 -8.54 29.07
N PRO A 70 -13.86 -8.66 27.85
CA PRO A 70 -13.07 -8.56 26.63
C PRO A 70 -12.35 -7.22 26.52
N ILE A 71 -11.07 -7.24 26.18
CA ILE A 71 -10.29 -6.01 25.96
C ILE A 71 -10.60 -5.48 24.57
N SER A 72 -11.13 -4.27 24.48
CA SER A 72 -11.40 -3.61 23.21
C SER A 72 -10.10 -3.09 22.59
N LEU A 73 -9.81 -3.47 21.36
CA LEU A 73 -8.67 -2.99 20.59
C LEU A 73 -9.15 -2.03 19.50
N GLU A 74 -8.52 -0.87 19.44
CA GLU A 74 -8.76 0.14 18.40
C GLU A 74 -7.93 -0.15 17.14
N VAL A 75 -8.18 -1.31 16.53
CA VAL A 75 -7.55 -1.75 15.28
C VAL A 75 -8.62 -2.15 14.29
N LYS A 76 -8.39 -1.94 12.99
CA LYS A 76 -9.36 -2.43 11.99
C LYS A 76 -9.26 -3.95 11.88
N GLU A 77 -10.41 -4.59 11.64
CA GLU A 77 -10.47 -6.05 11.58
C GLU A 77 -9.47 -6.66 10.57
N PRO A 78 -9.33 -6.18 9.32
CA PRO A 78 -8.37 -6.79 8.38
C PRO A 78 -6.90 -6.70 8.84
N GLU A 79 -6.53 -5.59 9.48
CA GLU A 79 -5.18 -5.36 10.02
C GLU A 79 -4.91 -6.30 11.21
N TRP A 80 -5.91 -6.47 12.07
CA TRP A 80 -5.88 -7.45 13.16
C TRP A 80 -5.75 -8.89 12.66
N LEU A 81 -6.51 -9.27 11.62
CA LEU A 81 -6.44 -10.62 11.05
C LEU A 81 -5.07 -10.91 10.42
N ALA A 82 -4.42 -9.91 9.83
CA ALA A 82 -3.04 -10.05 9.35
C ALA A 82 -2.05 -10.31 10.49
N TYR A 83 -2.22 -9.60 11.62
CA TYR A 83 -1.42 -9.82 12.82
C TYR A 83 -1.66 -11.19 13.45
N LEU A 84 -2.93 -11.63 13.54
CA LEU A 84 -3.28 -12.97 13.99
C LEU A 84 -2.68 -14.05 13.10
N TRP A 85 -2.77 -13.89 11.77
CA TRP A 85 -2.11 -14.81 10.85
C TRP A 85 -0.61 -14.90 11.14
N PHE A 86 0.09 -13.79 11.35
CA PHE A 86 1.52 -13.80 11.64
C PHE A 86 1.88 -14.56 12.93
N ILE A 87 1.16 -14.35 14.02
CA ILE A 87 1.46 -15.03 15.30
C ILE A 87 0.99 -16.50 15.33
N HIS A 88 0.08 -16.89 14.42
CA HIS A 88 -0.45 -18.25 14.33
C HIS A 88 0.10 -19.07 13.18
N ALA A 89 0.75 -18.45 12.19
CA ALA A 89 1.31 -19.14 11.03
C ALA A 89 2.33 -20.19 11.49
N ASP A 90 2.02 -21.44 11.18
CA ASP A 90 3.00 -22.51 11.28
C ASP A 90 4.05 -22.40 10.15
N PRO A 91 5.17 -23.14 10.24
CA PRO A 91 6.22 -23.08 9.22
C PRO A 91 5.75 -23.41 7.80
N LEU A 92 4.73 -24.26 7.63
CA LEU A 92 4.19 -24.63 6.33
C LEU A 92 3.35 -23.49 5.74
N ALA A 93 2.45 -22.90 6.54
CA ALA A 93 1.66 -21.74 6.14
C ALA A 93 2.56 -20.55 5.78
N TRP A 94 3.66 -20.38 6.51
CA TRP A 94 4.69 -19.41 6.19
C TRP A 94 5.38 -19.71 4.86
N ASP A 95 5.82 -20.95 4.63
CA ASP A 95 6.49 -21.35 3.39
C ASP A 95 5.58 -21.10 2.17
N ILE A 96 4.32 -21.53 2.24
CA ILE A 96 3.30 -21.28 1.21
C ILE A 96 3.12 -19.78 0.97
N PHE A 97 3.01 -18.98 2.04
CA PHE A 97 2.88 -17.54 1.88
C PHE A 97 4.13 -16.92 1.25
N SER A 98 5.32 -17.30 1.70
CA SER A 98 6.58 -16.75 1.21
C SER A 98 6.84 -17.08 -0.27
N THR A 99 6.51 -18.30 -0.69
CA THR A 99 6.68 -18.80 -2.06
C THR A 99 5.58 -18.37 -3.02
N SER A 100 4.41 -17.96 -2.51
CA SER A 100 3.33 -17.46 -3.35
C SER A 100 3.75 -16.22 -4.16
N PRO A 101 3.29 -16.09 -5.42
CA PRO A 101 3.64 -14.95 -6.26
C PRO A 101 3.17 -13.63 -5.64
N ALA A 102 3.82 -12.53 -6.02
CA ALA A 102 3.41 -11.21 -5.58
C ALA A 102 1.98 -10.91 -6.08
N SER A 103 1.10 -10.54 -5.16
CA SER A 103 -0.31 -10.23 -5.44
C SER A 103 -0.78 -9.05 -4.59
N THR A 104 -1.94 -8.49 -4.98
CA THR A 104 -2.60 -7.41 -4.22
C THR A 104 -2.92 -7.87 -2.80
N GLU A 105 -3.41 -9.09 -2.62
CA GLU A 105 -3.79 -9.66 -1.33
C GLU A 105 -2.57 -9.92 -0.45
N LYS A 106 -1.47 -10.42 -1.03
CA LYS A 106 -0.22 -10.64 -0.31
C LYS A 106 0.35 -9.32 0.21
N CYS A 107 0.37 -8.29 -0.64
CA CYS A 107 0.79 -6.94 -0.25
C CYS A 107 -0.14 -6.32 0.80
N ALA A 108 -1.46 -6.43 0.61
CA ALA A 108 -2.44 -5.90 1.55
C ALA A 108 -2.31 -6.57 2.92
N ARG A 109 -2.08 -7.89 2.98
CA ARG A 109 -1.82 -8.60 4.23
C ARG A 109 -0.56 -8.09 4.93
N LEU A 110 0.55 -7.92 4.21
CA LEU A 110 1.79 -7.41 4.79
C LEU A 110 1.63 -5.97 5.28
N LEU A 111 1.02 -5.07 4.50
CA LEU A 111 0.79 -3.69 4.96
C LEU A 111 -0.20 -3.62 6.13
N GLY A 112 -1.22 -4.50 6.16
CA GLY A 112 -2.10 -4.64 7.31
C GLY A 112 -1.35 -5.11 8.55
N LEU A 113 -0.40 -6.04 8.38
CA LEU A 113 0.50 -6.49 9.43
C LEU A 113 1.41 -5.35 9.92
N VAL A 114 1.93 -4.50 9.04
CA VAL A 114 2.72 -3.31 9.43
C VAL A 114 1.92 -2.41 10.37
N LEU A 115 0.68 -2.05 10.00
CA LEU A 115 -0.16 -1.16 10.80
C LEU A 115 -0.47 -1.74 12.19
N ALA A 116 -0.85 -3.01 12.25
CA ALA A 116 -1.13 -3.68 13.51
C ALA A 116 0.14 -3.87 14.36
N ALA A 117 1.27 -4.25 13.74
CA ALA A 117 2.53 -4.44 14.44
C ALA A 117 3.07 -3.13 15.04
N GLN A 118 2.93 -2.01 14.34
CA GLN A 118 3.26 -0.68 14.87
C GLN A 118 2.41 -0.35 16.10
N LEU A 119 1.09 -0.57 16.02
CA LEU A 119 0.16 -0.35 17.15
C LEU A 119 0.54 -1.17 18.39
N PHE A 120 1.01 -2.41 18.19
CA PHE A 120 1.39 -3.31 19.28
C PHE A 120 2.89 -3.31 19.60
N LEU A 121 3.63 -2.28 19.16
CA LEU A 121 5.06 -2.09 19.43
C LEU A 121 5.96 -3.26 18.98
N ALA A 122 5.53 -4.01 17.97
CA ALA A 122 6.29 -5.09 17.34
C ALA A 122 7.13 -4.54 16.18
N VAL A 123 8.06 -3.62 16.48
CA VAL A 123 8.78 -2.80 15.49
C VAL A 123 9.54 -3.65 14.46
N GLU A 124 10.21 -4.73 14.88
CA GLU A 124 10.93 -5.62 13.97
C GLU A 124 10.01 -6.32 12.97
N VAL A 125 8.81 -6.71 13.42
CA VAL A 125 7.80 -7.35 12.57
C VAL A 125 7.25 -6.35 11.56
N ALA A 126 6.99 -5.11 12.01
CA ALA A 126 6.54 -4.04 11.14
C ALA A 126 7.61 -3.72 10.08
N GLN A 127 8.88 -3.64 10.47
CA GLN A 127 9.99 -3.36 9.55
C GLN A 127 10.14 -4.47 8.50
N TRP A 128 10.18 -5.73 8.92
CA TRP A 128 10.23 -6.86 7.99
C TRP A 128 9.06 -6.85 7.00
N ALA A 129 7.83 -6.62 7.50
CA ALA A 129 6.64 -6.66 6.66
C ALA A 129 6.58 -5.51 5.65
N VAL A 130 7.05 -4.31 6.02
CA VAL A 130 7.09 -3.17 5.08
C VAL A 130 8.15 -3.37 4.01
N ASP A 131 9.33 -3.91 4.36
CA ASP A 131 10.40 -4.18 3.41
C ASP A 131 9.96 -5.20 2.35
N GLU A 132 9.30 -6.29 2.77
CA GLU A 132 8.74 -7.29 1.84
C GLU A 132 7.62 -6.71 0.95
N ALA A 133 6.71 -5.91 1.53
CA ALA A 133 5.62 -5.30 0.77
C ALA A 133 6.15 -4.31 -0.27
N LEU A 134 7.06 -3.41 0.12
CA LEU A 134 7.67 -2.44 -0.79
C LEU A 134 8.54 -3.14 -1.83
N GLY A 135 9.24 -4.21 -1.46
CA GLY A 135 9.99 -5.06 -2.38
C GLY A 135 9.13 -5.66 -3.49
N MET A 136 7.87 -6.00 -3.22
CA MET A 136 6.92 -6.43 -4.26
C MET A 136 6.36 -5.26 -5.09
N LEU A 137 6.07 -4.13 -4.44
CA LEU A 137 5.41 -2.99 -5.08
C LEU A 137 6.30 -2.19 -6.03
N THR A 138 7.61 -2.21 -5.78
CA THR A 138 8.63 -1.48 -6.55
C THR A 138 9.30 -2.33 -7.64
N GLN A 139 8.89 -3.58 -7.81
CA GLN A 139 9.42 -4.44 -8.87
C GLN A 139 9.10 -3.89 -10.27
N PRO A 140 10.10 -3.83 -11.17
CA PRO A 140 9.86 -3.53 -12.57
C PRO A 140 8.88 -4.54 -13.19
N GLY A 141 7.83 -4.06 -13.85
CA GLY A 141 6.84 -4.93 -14.48
C GLY A 141 5.95 -5.68 -13.49
N ARG A 142 5.69 -5.12 -12.30
CA ARG A 142 4.77 -5.64 -11.28
C ARG A 142 3.53 -6.29 -11.90
N ALA A 143 3.27 -7.54 -11.52
CA ALA A 143 2.23 -8.39 -12.10
C ALA A 143 0.80 -8.08 -11.59
N PHE A 144 0.66 -7.19 -10.61
CA PHE A 144 -0.61 -6.83 -9.98
C PHE A 144 -0.79 -5.31 -9.88
N TYR A 145 -2.03 -4.88 -9.69
CA TYR A 145 -2.42 -3.47 -9.67
C TYR A 145 -2.66 -2.98 -8.24
N VAL A 146 -2.45 -1.68 -8.04
CA VAL A 146 -2.80 -1.00 -6.78
C VAL A 146 -4.26 -0.61 -6.89
N ASP A 147 -5.10 -1.25 -6.10
CA ASP A 147 -6.51 -0.91 -5.96
C ASP A 147 -6.71 0.15 -4.85
N ALA A 148 -7.98 0.53 -4.62
CA ALA A 148 -8.32 1.55 -3.61
C ALA A 148 -7.92 1.13 -2.18
N GLU A 149 -8.05 -0.16 -1.85
CA GLU A 149 -7.72 -0.66 -0.52
C GLU A 149 -6.21 -0.70 -0.28
N LEU A 150 -5.44 -1.10 -1.29
CA LEU A 150 -3.98 -1.09 -1.22
C LEU A 150 -3.44 0.34 -1.13
N ALA A 151 -4.03 1.28 -1.89
CA ALA A 151 -3.71 2.71 -1.73
C ALA A 151 -4.03 3.21 -0.32
N ARG A 152 -5.17 2.82 0.26
CA ARG A 152 -5.51 3.16 1.66
C ARG A 152 -4.45 2.67 2.63
N LEU A 153 -4.04 1.40 2.51
CA LEU A 153 -3.02 0.80 3.36
C LEU A 153 -1.66 1.51 3.21
N LEU A 154 -1.23 1.78 1.97
CA LEU A 154 0.02 2.50 1.69
C LEU A 154 0.05 3.89 2.31
N LEU A 155 -1.04 4.65 2.17
CA LEU A 155 -1.13 6.00 2.75
C LEU A 155 -1.21 5.97 4.29
N SER A 156 -1.83 4.94 4.85
CA SER A 156 -1.85 4.73 6.30
C SER A 156 -0.44 4.43 6.83
N VAL A 157 0.29 3.52 6.16
CA VAL A 157 1.69 3.21 6.49
C VAL A 157 2.57 4.45 6.33
N ALA A 158 2.42 5.20 5.23
CA ALA A 158 3.16 6.44 5.01
C ALA A 158 2.94 7.46 6.16
N SER A 159 1.74 7.50 6.74
CA SER A 159 1.41 8.34 7.89
C SER A 159 2.07 7.85 9.18
N CYS A 160 2.13 6.53 9.43
CA CYS A 160 2.79 5.96 10.61
C CYS A 160 4.30 6.27 10.64
N TYR A 161 4.93 6.38 9.47
CA TYR A 161 6.36 6.71 9.35
C TYR A 161 6.64 8.21 9.19
N ARG A 162 5.60 9.07 9.24
CA ARG A 162 5.77 10.52 9.12
C ARG A 162 6.58 11.03 10.32
N GLY A 163 7.70 11.70 10.04
CA GLY A 163 8.59 12.24 11.08
C GLY A 163 9.63 11.24 11.61
N SER A 164 9.63 10.00 11.10
CA SER A 164 10.76 9.10 11.26
C SER A 164 12.00 9.70 10.60
N ALA A 165 13.19 9.37 11.11
CA ALA A 165 14.45 9.69 10.45
C ALA A 165 14.52 9.11 9.03
N ASP A 166 13.80 8.00 8.81
CA ASP A 166 13.68 7.36 7.51
C ASP A 166 12.41 7.83 6.77
N CYS A 167 12.52 8.93 6.03
CA CYS A 167 11.45 9.44 5.17
C CYS A 167 11.27 8.62 3.87
N THR A 168 12.09 7.59 3.65
CA THR A 168 12.11 6.78 2.43
C THR A 168 10.82 5.98 2.30
N ILE A 169 10.36 5.34 3.37
CA ILE A 169 9.12 4.54 3.37
C ILE A 169 7.92 5.43 3.02
N THR A 170 7.82 6.61 3.64
CA THR A 170 6.74 7.58 3.35
C THR A 170 6.75 7.98 1.88
N THR A 171 7.93 8.25 1.31
CA THR A 171 8.09 8.67 -0.09
C THR A 171 7.70 7.53 -1.04
N ILE A 172 8.25 6.34 -0.85
CA ILE A 172 7.95 5.17 -1.70
C ILE A 172 6.46 4.85 -1.69
N CYS A 173 5.81 4.84 -0.51
CA CYS A 173 4.38 4.58 -0.43
C CYS A 173 3.55 5.61 -1.21
N GLN A 174 3.92 6.89 -1.13
CA GLN A 174 3.24 7.97 -1.87
C GLN A 174 3.47 7.85 -3.37
N ASP A 175 4.71 7.58 -3.79
CA ASP A 175 5.08 7.42 -5.18
C ASP A 175 4.35 6.24 -5.81
N VAL A 176 4.27 5.08 -5.13
CA VAL A 176 3.53 3.91 -5.61
C VAL A 176 2.05 4.23 -5.88
N VAL A 177 1.41 5.03 -5.03
CA VAL A 177 0.02 5.47 -5.22
C VAL A 177 -0.09 6.47 -6.38
N CYS A 178 0.82 7.45 -6.44
CA CYS A 178 0.83 8.44 -7.53
C CYS A 178 1.06 7.79 -8.90
N ASP A 179 1.97 6.81 -8.96
CA ASP A 179 2.26 6.05 -10.17
C ASP A 179 1.01 5.27 -10.62
N ALA A 180 0.26 4.67 -9.68
CA ALA A 180 -0.97 3.94 -9.97
C ALA A 180 -2.11 4.83 -10.51
N LEU A 181 -2.09 6.15 -10.26
CA LEU A 181 -3.05 7.11 -10.80
C LEU A 181 -2.76 7.49 -12.26
N HIS A 182 -1.58 7.17 -12.77
CA HIS A 182 -1.18 7.55 -14.14
C HIS A 182 -2.12 6.93 -15.19
N PRO A 183 -2.64 7.71 -16.17
CA PRO A 183 -3.45 7.21 -17.28
C PRO A 183 -2.85 6.06 -18.11
N ASN A 184 -1.52 5.92 -18.14
CA ASN A 184 -0.83 4.87 -18.88
C ASN A 184 -0.67 3.57 -18.06
N ARG A 185 -1.00 3.61 -16.77
CA ARG A 185 -1.02 2.43 -15.94
C ARG A 185 -2.39 1.76 -16.04
N PRO A 186 -2.46 0.45 -16.20
CA PRO A 186 -3.70 -0.28 -15.97
C PRO A 186 -4.07 -0.30 -14.49
N GLY A 187 -5.36 -0.34 -14.19
CA GLY A 187 -5.87 -0.54 -12.84
C GLY A 187 -7.02 0.38 -12.46
N GLU A 188 -7.67 0.05 -11.35
CA GLU A 188 -8.83 0.76 -10.84
C GLU A 188 -8.56 2.26 -10.59
N LEU A 189 -7.37 2.60 -10.08
CA LEU A 189 -7.03 3.98 -9.72
C LEU A 189 -6.74 4.88 -10.92
N SER A 190 -6.17 4.32 -11.99
CA SER A 190 -5.97 5.08 -13.22
C SER A 190 -7.29 5.29 -13.96
N GLU A 191 -8.23 4.35 -13.85
CA GLU A 191 -9.58 4.45 -14.41
C GLU A 191 -10.43 5.48 -13.66
N ASP A 192 -10.46 5.39 -12.32
CA ASP A 192 -11.31 6.19 -11.43
C ASP A 192 -10.51 6.76 -10.23
N PRO A 193 -9.74 7.85 -10.43
CA PRO A 193 -8.91 8.47 -9.38
C PRO A 193 -9.67 8.87 -8.10
N ILE A 194 -10.98 9.13 -8.19
CA ILE A 194 -11.83 9.49 -7.03
C ILE A 194 -11.84 8.37 -5.98
N ARG A 195 -11.56 7.11 -6.35
CA ARG A 195 -11.52 5.99 -5.39
C ARG A 195 -10.41 6.10 -4.35
N ALA A 196 -9.31 6.77 -4.68
CA ALA A 196 -8.22 7.02 -3.73
C ALA A 196 -8.48 8.25 -2.84
N LEU A 197 -9.54 9.03 -3.12
CA LEU A 197 -9.73 10.35 -2.51
C LEU A 197 -9.88 10.29 -0.99
N GLU A 198 -10.72 9.39 -0.47
CA GLU A 198 -10.94 9.25 0.98
C GLU A 198 -9.63 8.96 1.72
N ALA A 199 -8.83 8.04 1.19
CA ALA A 199 -7.54 7.68 1.78
C ALA A 199 -6.50 8.81 1.71
N ALA A 200 -6.56 9.65 0.67
CA ALA A 200 -5.59 10.71 0.44
C ALA A 200 -5.88 12.02 1.16
N ARG A 201 -7.04 12.19 1.83
CA ARG A 201 -7.38 13.47 2.49
C ARG A 201 -6.39 13.91 3.58
N GLY A 202 -5.68 12.98 4.22
CA GLY A 202 -4.61 13.27 5.18
C GLY A 202 -3.22 13.48 4.54
N ASN A 203 -3.13 13.44 3.21
CA ASN A 203 -1.89 13.47 2.45
C ASN A 203 -1.98 14.45 1.26
N ASN A 204 -1.60 15.71 1.50
CA ASN A 204 -1.68 16.78 0.48
C ASN A 204 -0.89 16.48 -0.79
N PHE A 205 0.22 15.73 -0.70
CA PHE A 205 1.02 15.37 -1.87
C PHE A 205 0.26 14.44 -2.82
N VAL A 206 -0.33 13.37 -2.29
CA VAL A 206 -1.10 12.42 -3.10
C VAL A 206 -2.44 13.01 -3.51
N LEU A 207 -3.07 13.82 -2.64
CA LEU A 207 -4.32 14.51 -2.94
C LEU A 207 -4.20 15.44 -4.14
N ALA A 208 -3.08 16.18 -4.27
CA ALA A 208 -2.80 17.02 -5.43
C ALA A 208 -2.72 16.20 -6.74
N HIS A 209 -2.09 15.01 -6.70
CA HIS A 209 -2.05 14.11 -7.85
C HIS A 209 -3.43 13.60 -8.23
N ILE A 210 -4.24 13.20 -7.26
CA ILE A 210 -5.62 12.77 -7.51
C ILE A 210 -6.41 13.87 -8.21
N TYR A 211 -6.36 15.11 -7.69
CA TYR A 211 -7.05 16.23 -8.30
C TYR A 211 -6.57 16.51 -9.73
N PHE A 212 -5.25 16.49 -9.95
CA PHE A 212 -4.68 16.63 -11.28
C PHE A 212 -5.22 15.56 -12.25
N TYR A 213 -5.25 14.30 -11.84
CA TYR A 213 -5.74 13.21 -12.68
C TYR A 213 -7.25 13.24 -12.92
N ILE A 214 -8.05 13.68 -11.95
CA ILE A 214 -9.49 13.95 -12.16
C ILE A 214 -9.69 14.99 -13.26
N LEU A 215 -8.93 16.09 -13.23
CA LEU A 215 -9.05 17.15 -14.24
C LEU A 215 -8.55 16.71 -15.62
N LEU A 216 -7.52 15.85 -15.66
CA LEU A 216 -6.95 15.32 -16.90
C LEU A 216 -7.93 14.40 -17.65
N LYS A 217 -8.86 13.72 -16.96
CA LYS A 217 -9.90 12.89 -17.58
C LYS A 217 -10.86 13.68 -18.48
N GLY A 218 -10.94 15.00 -18.32
CA GLY A 218 -11.70 15.89 -19.19
C GLY A 218 -13.21 15.88 -18.93
N GLN A 219 -13.97 16.41 -19.89
CA GLN A 219 -15.40 16.73 -19.71
C GLN A 219 -16.30 15.51 -19.55
N ASN A 220 -15.86 14.33 -20.01
CA ASN A 220 -16.65 13.10 -19.93
C ASN A 220 -16.63 12.46 -18.54
N TYR A 221 -15.83 12.99 -17.61
CA TYR A 221 -15.71 12.49 -16.25
C TYR A 221 -16.45 13.41 -15.28
N ASP A 222 -17.67 13.03 -14.89
CA ASP A 222 -18.60 13.86 -14.11
C ASP A 222 -18.28 13.88 -12.60
N TRP A 223 -17.07 14.34 -12.26
CA TRP A 223 -16.64 14.49 -10.87
C TRP A 223 -17.46 15.52 -10.10
N LYS A 224 -18.15 16.44 -10.79
CA LYS A 224 -18.96 17.50 -10.15
C LYS A 224 -20.15 16.92 -9.40
N ARG A 225 -20.79 15.90 -10.00
CA ARG A 225 -21.96 15.22 -9.43
C ARG A 225 -21.61 13.96 -8.64
N ASP A 226 -20.35 13.53 -8.63
CA ASP A 226 -19.92 12.35 -7.89
C ASP A 226 -20.13 12.54 -6.38
N ILE A 227 -20.88 11.63 -5.76
CA ILE A 227 -21.25 11.68 -4.33
C ILE A 227 -20.06 11.47 -3.39
N ARG A 228 -18.97 10.85 -3.86
CA ARG A 228 -17.77 10.56 -3.07
C ARG A 228 -16.93 11.82 -2.82
N MET A 229 -17.14 12.84 -3.64
CA MET A 229 -16.51 14.15 -3.52
C MET A 229 -17.16 14.95 -2.39
N ARG A 230 -16.36 15.46 -1.44
CA ARG A 230 -16.86 16.44 -0.45
C ARG A 230 -16.96 17.82 -1.08
N PRO A 231 -17.76 18.74 -0.52
CA PRO A 231 -17.82 20.14 -0.98
C PRO A 231 -16.43 20.77 -1.12
N VAL A 232 -15.55 20.58 -0.13
CA VAL A 232 -14.16 21.05 -0.17
C VAL A 232 -13.35 20.49 -1.35
N ASP A 233 -13.54 19.22 -1.69
CA ASP A 233 -12.84 18.60 -2.83
C ASP A 233 -13.31 19.22 -4.16
N ARG A 234 -14.62 19.52 -4.28
CA ARG A 234 -15.18 20.17 -5.47
C ARG A 234 -14.65 21.58 -5.64
N VAL A 235 -14.58 22.36 -4.56
CA VAL A 235 -14.02 23.72 -4.59
C VAL A 235 -12.57 23.68 -5.06
N ARG A 236 -11.74 22.82 -4.47
CA ARG A 236 -10.34 22.64 -4.86
C ARG A 236 -10.19 22.28 -6.34
N LEU A 237 -11.01 21.36 -6.84
CA LEU A 237 -11.02 21.00 -8.27
C LEU A 237 -11.49 22.14 -9.17
N LEU A 238 -12.49 22.93 -8.77
CA LEU A 238 -12.95 24.10 -9.53
C LEU A 238 -11.82 25.14 -9.65
N CYS A 239 -11.13 25.45 -8.55
CA CYS A 239 -9.97 26.34 -8.54
C CYS A 239 -8.84 25.81 -9.46
N GLY A 240 -8.53 24.52 -9.37
CA GLY A 240 -7.55 23.87 -10.25
C GLY A 240 -7.96 23.90 -11.72
N ASN A 241 -9.23 23.65 -12.03
CA ASN A 241 -9.76 23.71 -13.40
C ASN A 241 -9.68 25.12 -13.99
N CYS A 242 -10.06 26.14 -13.22
CA CYS A 242 -9.91 27.54 -13.63
C CYS A 242 -8.46 27.87 -13.97
N SER A 243 -7.50 27.44 -13.13
CA SER A 243 -6.07 27.68 -13.34
C SER A 243 -5.55 27.00 -14.62
N LEU A 244 -5.94 25.74 -14.86
CA LEU A 244 -5.59 25.00 -16.08
C LEU A 244 -6.17 25.63 -17.35
N LEU A 245 -7.38 26.20 -17.30
CA LEU A 245 -7.99 26.89 -18.44
C LEU A 245 -7.25 28.19 -18.80
N HIS A 246 -6.77 28.93 -17.79
CA HIS A 246 -5.94 30.13 -18.01
C HIS A 246 -4.60 29.77 -18.66
N GLN A 247 -3.95 28.68 -18.23
CA GLN A 247 -2.72 28.22 -18.87
C GLN A 247 -2.93 27.82 -20.34
N LYS A 248 -4.03 27.13 -20.66
CA LYS A 248 -4.34 26.74 -22.05
C LYS A 248 -4.64 27.93 -22.96
N SER A 249 -5.30 28.96 -22.43
CA SER A 249 -5.61 30.18 -23.20
C SER A 249 -4.37 31.06 -23.40
N GLY A 250 -3.47 31.14 -22.41
CA GLY A 250 -2.19 31.82 -22.52
C GLY A 250 -1.22 31.13 -23.49
N ALA A 251 -1.11 29.80 -23.40
CA ALA A 251 -0.23 29.02 -24.27
C ALA A 251 -0.60 29.10 -25.76
N ARG A 252 -1.87 29.37 -26.09
CA ARG A 252 -2.30 29.58 -27.50
C ARG A 252 -1.76 30.87 -28.12
N ARG A 253 -1.21 31.82 -27.35
CA ARG A 253 -0.75 33.12 -27.87
C ARG A 253 0.76 33.25 -28.07
N THR A 254 1.57 32.31 -27.57
CA THR A 254 3.04 32.45 -27.58
C THR A 254 3.79 31.36 -28.34
N PHE A 255 3.12 30.47 -29.06
CA PHE A 255 3.82 29.59 -30.00
C PHE A 255 4.01 30.33 -31.34
N PRO A 256 5.26 30.66 -31.74
CA PRO A 256 5.54 31.02 -33.11
C PRO A 256 5.18 29.82 -33.99
N GLU A 257 4.56 30.09 -35.12
CA GLU A 257 4.20 29.12 -36.15
C GLU A 257 5.47 28.36 -36.60
N LEU A 258 5.70 27.18 -36.03
CA LEU A 258 6.83 26.31 -36.37
C LEU A 258 6.59 25.75 -37.77
N THR A 259 7.13 26.42 -38.79
CA THR A 259 7.29 25.88 -40.14
C THR A 259 8.05 24.55 -40.04
N HIS A 260 7.34 23.43 -40.21
CA HIS A 260 7.90 22.09 -40.14
C HIS A 260 8.71 21.78 -41.41
N SER A 261 10.03 21.80 -41.29
CA SER A 261 10.94 21.17 -42.25
C SER A 261 10.90 19.66 -42.06
N ARG A 262 10.37 18.94 -43.05
CA ARG A 262 10.25 17.47 -43.10
C ARG A 262 11.62 16.79 -43.23
N PRO A 263 12.06 15.94 -42.29
CA PRO A 263 13.23 15.10 -42.49
C PRO A 263 12.87 13.81 -43.23
N ALA A 264 13.78 13.38 -44.09
CA ALA A 264 13.68 12.17 -44.90
C ALA A 264 13.79 10.90 -44.05
N SER A 265 13.04 9.89 -44.49
CA SER A 265 12.99 8.53 -43.97
C SER A 265 14.27 7.75 -44.26
N SER A 266 14.79 7.02 -43.26
CA SER A 266 15.68 5.88 -43.48
C SER A 266 15.28 4.71 -42.58
N SER A 267 15.04 3.58 -43.23
CA SER A 267 14.56 2.29 -42.70
C SER A 267 15.62 1.50 -41.92
N PRO A 268 15.23 0.43 -41.19
CA PRO A 268 16.08 -0.27 -40.22
C PRO A 268 16.66 -1.61 -40.73
N SER A 269 17.83 -1.98 -40.20
CA SER A 269 18.36 -3.35 -40.12
C SER A 269 18.48 -3.68 -38.61
N GLY A 270 18.10 -4.83 -38.06
CA GLY A 270 18.17 -6.20 -38.52
C GLY A 270 19.17 -6.94 -37.61
N VAL A 271 18.76 -7.45 -36.44
CA VAL A 271 19.67 -8.20 -35.54
C VAL A 271 19.01 -9.42 -34.89
N ALA A 272 19.51 -10.57 -35.35
CA ALA A 272 19.83 -11.84 -34.71
C ALA A 272 19.05 -12.37 -33.48
N GLN A 273 18.58 -13.60 -33.68
CA GLN A 273 17.92 -14.52 -32.78
C GLN A 273 18.98 -15.44 -32.14
N GLY A 274 19.04 -15.50 -30.80
CA GLY A 274 19.96 -16.35 -30.05
C GLY A 274 19.23 -17.23 -29.04
N ARG A 275 19.25 -18.54 -29.28
CA ARG A 275 18.79 -19.63 -28.40
C ARG A 275 19.65 -19.71 -27.13
N TRP A 276 19.02 -19.96 -25.98
CA TRP A 276 19.66 -20.63 -24.84
C TRP A 276 18.69 -21.65 -24.25
N ALA A 277 19.17 -22.89 -24.20
CA ALA A 277 18.53 -24.00 -23.53
C ALA A 277 19.46 -24.50 -22.42
N ALA A 278 18.81 -24.97 -21.35
CA ALA A 278 19.20 -26.03 -20.43
C ALA A 278 19.95 -25.71 -19.12
N LEU A 279 19.56 -26.55 -18.14
CA LEU A 279 20.10 -26.82 -16.80
C LEU A 279 19.63 -25.80 -15.76
N TRP A 280 18.98 -26.17 -14.65
CA TRP A 280 19.44 -27.10 -13.61
C TRP A 280 18.34 -27.97 -12.99
N ALA A 281 18.73 -29.16 -12.57
CA ALA A 281 18.01 -30.05 -11.68
C ALA A 281 18.91 -30.41 -10.47
N THR A 282 18.26 -30.67 -9.32
CA THR A 282 18.67 -31.44 -8.11
C THR A 282 19.76 -30.84 -7.18
N TYR A 283 19.72 -30.84 -5.83
CA TYR A 283 19.12 -31.66 -4.74
C TYR A 283 19.14 -30.88 -3.36
N PRO A 284 18.74 -31.44 -2.18
CA PRO A 284 18.10 -30.70 -1.06
C PRO A 284 18.86 -30.76 0.30
N LEU A 285 18.17 -30.27 1.36
CA LEU A 285 18.39 -30.42 2.82
C LEU A 285 19.43 -29.50 3.50
N LEU A 286 18.92 -28.53 4.29
CA LEU A 286 19.30 -28.19 5.68
C LEU A 286 18.54 -26.91 6.13
N SER A 287 17.56 -27.07 7.03
CA SER A 287 16.54 -26.07 7.37
C SER A 287 16.64 -25.53 8.81
N SER A 288 17.80 -25.02 9.24
CA SER A 288 17.93 -24.45 10.59
C SER A 288 18.84 -23.22 10.77
N LEU A 289 19.31 -22.55 9.71
CA LEU A 289 20.21 -21.37 9.83
C LEU A 289 19.85 -20.15 8.95
N ASN A 290 18.61 -20.04 8.46
CA ASN A 290 18.28 -19.07 7.39
C ASN A 290 17.91 -17.63 7.81
N PHE A 291 18.01 -17.25 9.09
CA PHE A 291 17.68 -15.86 9.47
C PHE A 291 18.85 -14.87 9.31
N ALA A 292 20.11 -15.33 9.34
CA ALA A 292 21.28 -14.46 9.21
C ALA A 292 21.89 -14.43 7.79
N ALA A 293 21.61 -15.42 6.93
CA ALA A 293 22.26 -15.57 5.63
C ALA A 293 21.60 -14.79 4.46
N LYS A 294 20.40 -14.23 4.65
CA LYS A 294 19.70 -13.51 3.57
C LYS A 294 20.31 -12.14 3.22
N ASN A 295 21.11 -11.54 4.10
CA ASN A 295 21.67 -10.20 3.88
C ASN A 295 22.92 -10.16 2.97
N VAL A 296 23.45 -11.31 2.52
CA VAL A 296 24.73 -11.36 1.76
C VAL A 296 24.55 -11.79 0.30
N LEU A 297 23.40 -12.33 -0.10
CA LEU A 297 23.18 -12.87 -1.46
C LEU A 297 22.36 -11.97 -2.41
N GLN A 298 22.10 -10.71 -2.04
CA GLN A 298 21.32 -9.78 -2.88
C GLN A 298 22.19 -8.81 -3.72
N ALA A 299 23.50 -9.03 -3.79
CA ALA A 299 24.45 -8.14 -4.49
C ALA A 299 24.74 -8.51 -5.97
N ALA A 300 24.09 -9.52 -6.54
CA ALA A 300 24.41 -9.97 -7.90
C ALA A 300 23.16 -10.35 -8.71
N TYR A 301 22.39 -9.36 -9.17
CA TYR A 301 21.44 -9.58 -10.27
C TYR A 301 21.55 -8.51 -11.35
N ARG A 302 21.61 -9.02 -12.59
CA ARG A 302 21.95 -8.37 -13.84
C ARG A 302 20.93 -7.29 -14.24
N ALA A 303 21.44 -6.27 -14.92
CA ALA A 303 20.69 -5.16 -15.50
C ALA A 303 19.53 -5.64 -16.40
N PRO A 304 18.28 -5.17 -16.18
CA PRO A 304 17.17 -5.45 -17.06
C PRO A 304 17.26 -4.64 -18.36
N ARG A 305 16.81 -5.26 -19.44
CA ARG A 305 16.61 -4.67 -20.77
C ARG A 305 15.63 -3.48 -20.64
N ARG A 306 16.08 -2.27 -21.02
CA ARG A 306 15.31 -1.02 -21.00
C ARG A 306 14.02 -1.17 -21.81
N GLN A 307 12.88 -1.33 -21.13
CA GLN A 307 11.62 -0.81 -21.65
C GLN A 307 11.72 0.71 -21.50
N VAL A 308 11.49 1.45 -22.58
CA VAL A 308 11.32 2.91 -22.52
C VAL A 308 9.94 3.15 -21.92
N THR A 309 9.82 3.02 -20.60
CA THR A 309 8.86 3.83 -19.85
C THR A 309 9.22 5.26 -20.17
N ALA A 310 8.30 6.03 -20.76
CA ALA A 310 8.45 7.48 -20.74
C ALA A 310 8.65 7.85 -19.27
N PRO A 311 9.83 8.34 -18.86
CA PRO A 311 10.08 8.57 -17.45
C PRO A 311 9.10 9.66 -17.03
N TRP A 312 8.19 9.30 -16.13
CA TRP A 312 7.65 10.28 -15.21
C TRP A 312 8.87 10.88 -14.51
N GLY A 313 9.29 12.03 -15.03
CA GLY A 313 10.59 12.60 -14.75
C GLY A 313 10.44 13.77 -13.78
N PRO A 314 11.56 14.24 -13.23
CA PRO A 314 11.61 15.41 -12.33
C PRO A 314 10.97 16.67 -12.94
N VAL A 315 10.78 16.70 -14.27
CA VAL A 315 10.07 17.79 -14.98
C VAL A 315 8.57 17.79 -14.70
N MET A 316 7.90 16.64 -14.70
CA MET A 316 6.46 16.59 -14.37
C MET A 316 6.24 16.82 -12.89
N ASP A 317 7.10 16.26 -12.04
CA ASP A 317 7.06 16.53 -10.59
C ASP A 317 7.34 18.01 -10.29
N ALA A 318 8.29 18.64 -10.98
CA ALA A 318 8.53 20.08 -10.87
C ALA A 318 7.31 20.90 -11.32
N ARG A 319 6.65 20.52 -12.43
CA ARG A 319 5.45 21.23 -12.90
C ARG A 319 4.28 21.09 -11.93
N ILE A 320 4.08 19.91 -11.36
CA ILE A 320 3.06 19.68 -10.33
C ILE A 320 3.43 20.44 -9.05
N ALA A 321 4.69 20.43 -8.63
CA ALA A 321 5.16 21.14 -7.44
C ALA A 321 5.07 22.67 -7.58
N THR A 322 5.41 23.23 -8.74
CA THR A 322 5.26 24.66 -9.04
C THR A 322 3.79 25.07 -9.06
N ALA A 323 2.95 24.34 -9.81
CA ALA A 323 1.51 24.61 -9.83
C ALA A 323 0.88 24.46 -8.44
N ARG A 324 1.35 23.50 -7.64
CA ARG A 324 0.97 23.33 -6.23
C ARG A 324 1.37 24.55 -5.41
N GLY A 325 2.63 24.99 -5.49
CA GLY A 325 3.11 26.16 -4.74
C GLY A 325 2.27 27.41 -5.02
N GLU A 326 2.07 27.72 -6.29
CA GLU A 326 1.25 28.85 -6.73
C GLU A 326 -0.21 28.75 -6.25
N LEU A 327 -0.80 27.55 -6.31
CA LEU A 327 -2.17 27.33 -5.83
C LEU A 327 -2.27 27.40 -4.30
N TRP A 328 -1.23 26.97 -3.58
CA TRP A 328 -1.25 26.89 -2.12
C TRP A 328 -1.05 28.25 -1.45
N GLU A 329 -0.29 29.17 -2.06
CA GLU A 329 -0.15 30.55 -1.55
C GLU A 329 -1.47 31.35 -1.60
N HIS A 330 -2.44 30.89 -2.38
CA HIS A 330 -3.77 31.50 -2.46
C HIS A 330 -4.81 30.79 -1.57
N PHE A 331 -4.43 29.72 -0.86
CA PHE A 331 -5.31 29.01 0.06
C PHE A 331 -5.08 29.50 1.49
N ASP A 332 -5.99 30.34 2.00
CA ASP A 332 -6.02 30.73 3.41
C ASP A 332 -6.77 29.68 4.23
N GLU A 333 -6.06 28.92 5.06
CA GLU A 333 -6.64 27.87 5.90
C GLU A 333 -7.64 28.43 6.94
N GLN A 334 -7.53 29.72 7.33
CA GLN A 334 -8.40 30.32 8.35
C GLN A 334 -9.82 30.63 7.86
N LEU A 335 -10.01 30.80 6.54
CA LEU A 335 -11.31 31.14 5.95
C LEU A 335 -12.28 29.93 5.90
N TRP A 336 -11.79 28.71 6.12
CA TRP A 336 -12.55 27.48 5.90
C TRP A 336 -12.84 26.67 7.18
N ASP A 337 -12.33 27.07 8.34
CA ASP A 337 -12.78 26.59 9.66
C ASP A 337 -14.17 27.15 10.04
N LEU A 338 -14.72 28.05 9.23
CA LEU A 338 -16.11 28.50 9.32
C LEU A 338 -17.01 27.41 8.74
N GLY A 339 -17.39 26.44 9.60
CA GLY A 339 -18.28 25.33 9.27
C GLY A 339 -19.65 25.77 8.73
N LEU A 340 -19.71 26.04 7.42
CA LEU A 340 -20.91 26.23 6.62
C LEU A 340 -21.31 24.94 5.89
#